data_AF-A0A8T6TAA9-F1
#
_entry.id   AF-A0A8T6TAA9-F1
#
_cell.length_a   1.000
_cell.length_b   1.000
_cell.length_c   1.000
_cell.angle_alpha   90.00
_cell.angle_beta   90.00
_cell.angle_gamma   90.00
#
_symmetry.space_group_name_H-M   'P 1'
#
loop_
_entity.id
_entity.type
_entity.pdbx_description
1 polymer ?
#
loop_
_entity_poly.entity_id
_entity_poly.type
_entity_poly.pdbx_seq_one_letter_code
_entity_poly.pdbx_strand_id
1 'polypeptide(L)'
;MVDGVLSLYVVWWLVLLKRMPGLGRAFVWLEEKAGKKVEEDERLKRSSWFVIFSALLIPIQGSGGINMAVIGRILGLRADHIVSAIVAGSLTIALITAFMASVGMSLLQESLVAFILFLMVVIELGLLAYLLYQKYQIAKWEKELGDAA
;
A
#
# COMPACT_ATOMS: atom_id res chain seq x y z
N MET A 1 1.81 3.96 -14.20
CA MET A 1 3.21 3.80 -14.68
C MET A 1 4.17 4.83 -14.10
N VAL A 2 3.74 6.08 -13.89
CA VAL A 2 4.53 7.11 -13.19
C VAL A 2 5.05 6.61 -11.84
N ASP A 3 4.22 5.91 -11.05
CA ASP A 3 4.62 5.33 -9.76
C ASP A 3 5.78 4.33 -9.84
N GLY A 4 5.86 3.54 -10.92
CA GLY A 4 6.95 2.57 -11.12
C GLY A 4 8.28 3.28 -11.37
N VAL A 5 8.26 4.34 -12.18
CA VAL A 5 9.45 5.17 -12.46
C VAL A 5 9.88 5.94 -11.23
N LEU A 6 8.93 6.57 -10.53
CA LEU A 6 9.20 7.33 -9.30
C LEU A 6 9.71 6.43 -8.18
N SER A 7 9.11 5.26 -7.99
CA SER A 7 9.57 4.31 -6.96
C SER A 7 10.97 3.78 -7.26
N LEU A 8 11.28 3.43 -8.52
CA LEU A 8 12.63 3.04 -8.92
C LEU A 8 13.63 4.17 -8.67
N TYR A 9 13.28 5.40 -9.08
CA TYR A 9 14.09 6.58 -8.85
C TYR A 9 14.35 6.80 -7.36
N VAL A 10 13.33 6.75 -6.52
CA VAL A 10 13.43 6.91 -5.06
C VAL A 10 14.29 5.81 -4.46
N VAL A 11 14.05 4.55 -4.81
CA VAL A 11 14.82 3.41 -4.27
C VAL A 11 16.30 3.53 -4.60
N TRP A 12 16.63 3.93 -5.83
CA TRP A 12 18.02 4.16 -6.24
C TRP A 12 18.62 5.40 -5.59
N TRP A 13 17.86 6.49 -5.52
CA TRP A 13 18.33 7.74 -4.92
C TRP A 13 18.57 7.61 -3.42
N LEU A 14 17.79 6.80 -2.71
CA LEU A 14 17.98 6.51 -1.29
C LEU A 14 19.30 5.80 -1.00
N VAL A 15 19.83 4.99 -1.93
CA VAL A 15 21.17 4.40 -1.80
C VAL A 15 22.24 5.49 -1.81
N LEU A 16 22.04 6.54 -2.61
CA LEU A 16 22.93 7.70 -2.67
C LEU A 16 22.81 8.56 -1.39
N LEU A 17 21.58 8.76 -0.90
CA LEU A 17 21.29 9.58 0.29
C LEU A 17 21.97 9.02 1.56
N LYS A 18 22.13 7.70 1.67
CA LYS A 18 22.89 7.07 2.77
C LYS A 18 24.33 7.58 2.89
N ARG A 19 24.92 8.09 1.81
CA ARG A 19 26.30 8.61 1.81
C ARG A 19 26.40 10.07 2.23
N MET A 20 25.29 10.80 2.39
CA MET A 20 25.32 12.19 2.81
C MET A 20 25.50 12.33 4.33
N PRO A 21 26.41 13.21 4.80
CA PRO A 21 26.55 13.50 6.22
C PRO A 21 25.24 14.12 6.77
N GLY A 22 24.78 13.64 7.92
CA GLY A 22 23.51 14.07 8.55
C GLY A 22 22.33 13.19 8.15
N LEU A 23 21.66 13.52 7.04
CA LEU A 23 20.45 12.83 6.56
C LEU A 23 20.67 11.32 6.33
N GLY A 24 21.82 10.94 5.77
CA GLY A 24 22.17 9.53 5.57
C GLY A 24 22.28 8.77 6.88
N ARG A 25 22.80 9.40 7.94
CA ARG A 25 22.96 8.78 9.27
C ARG A 25 21.61 8.56 9.96
N ALA A 26 20.69 9.51 9.83
CA ALA A 26 19.32 9.36 10.32
C ALA A 26 18.57 8.24 9.58
N PHE A 27 18.74 8.15 8.26
CA PHE A 27 18.14 7.08 7.46
C PHE A 27 18.68 5.71 7.84
N VAL A 28 20.00 5.56 7.98
CA VAL A 28 20.63 4.29 8.41
C VAL A 28 20.16 3.89 9.80
N TRP A 29 20.06 4.84 10.74
CA TRP A 29 19.53 4.57 12.07
C TRP A 29 18.07 4.09 12.05
N LEU A 30 17.22 4.71 11.22
CA LEU A 30 15.83 4.27 11.02
C LEU A 30 15.78 2.87 10.40
N GLU A 31 16.61 2.60 9.40
CA GLU A 31 16.69 1.30 8.73
C GLU A 31 17.19 0.19 9.66
N GLU A 32 18.18 0.45 10.52
CA GLU A 32 18.63 -0.53 11.51
C GLU A 32 17.54 -0.84 12.55
N LYS A 33 16.82 0.19 13.00
CA LYS A 33 15.78 0.02 14.02
C LYS A 33 14.52 -0.66 13.47
N ALA A 34 14.11 -0.31 12.26
CA ALA A 34 12.96 -0.90 11.59
C ALA A 34 13.29 -2.26 10.96
N GLY A 35 14.48 -2.39 10.37
CA GLY A 35 14.98 -3.61 9.73
C GLY A 35 15.15 -4.76 10.70
N LYS A 36 15.67 -4.52 11.92
CA LYS A 36 15.76 -5.57 12.96
C LYS A 36 14.41 -6.24 13.26
N LYS A 37 13.34 -5.46 13.36
CA LYS A 37 11.98 -5.99 13.58
C LYS A 37 11.46 -6.82 12.41
N VAL A 38 11.87 -6.50 11.18
CA VAL A 38 11.48 -7.26 9.98
C VAL A 38 12.38 -8.49 9.79
N GLU A 39 13.61 -8.43 10.26
CA GLU A 39 14.58 -9.53 10.19
C GLU A 39 14.31 -10.61 11.23
N GLU A 40 13.81 -10.25 12.40
CA GLU A 40 13.36 -11.17 13.46
C GLU A 40 12.11 -11.97 13.06
N ASP A 41 11.35 -11.53 12.05
CA ASP A 41 10.13 -12.19 11.58
C ASP A 41 10.16 -12.45 10.06
N GLU A 42 10.59 -13.66 9.68
CA GLU A 42 10.59 -14.11 8.29
C GLU A 42 9.21 -14.05 7.62
N ARG A 43 8.10 -14.15 8.38
CA ARG A 43 6.75 -14.03 7.81
C ARG A 43 6.47 -12.59 7.39
N LEU A 44 6.93 -11.61 8.15
CA LEU A 44 6.85 -10.20 7.77
C LEU A 44 7.67 -9.93 6.51
N LYS A 45 8.88 -10.46 6.42
CA LYS A 45 9.72 -10.31 5.21
C LYS A 45 9.07 -10.95 3.98
N ARG A 46 8.46 -12.13 4.11
CA ARG A 46 7.77 -12.82 3.02
C ARG A 46 6.46 -12.13 2.61
N SER A 47 5.74 -11.56 3.58
CA SER A 47 4.46 -10.88 3.36
C SER A 47 4.61 -9.42 2.98
N SER A 48 5.81 -8.86 3.11
CA SER A 48 6.09 -7.44 2.86
C SER A 48 5.75 -6.99 1.44
N TRP A 49 5.92 -7.88 0.45
CA TRP A 49 5.47 -7.63 -0.92
C TRP A 49 3.95 -7.41 -0.98
N PHE A 50 3.18 -8.29 -0.33
CA PHE A 50 1.72 -8.18 -0.28
C PHE A 50 1.25 -6.97 0.53
N VAL A 51 1.96 -6.63 1.61
CA VAL A 51 1.68 -5.41 2.39
C VAL A 51 1.88 -4.18 1.51
N ILE A 52 2.99 -4.10 0.77
CA ILE A 52 3.24 -2.96 -0.13
C ILE A 52 2.19 -2.89 -1.24
N PHE A 53 1.91 -4.02 -1.88
CA PHE A 53 0.90 -4.14 -2.92
C PHE A 53 -0.49 -3.70 -2.42
N SER A 54 -0.93 -4.22 -1.28
CA SER A 54 -2.25 -3.93 -0.72
C SER A 54 -2.38 -2.48 -0.24
N ALA A 55 -1.29 -1.89 0.29
CA ALA A 55 -1.27 -0.49 0.71
C ALA A 55 -1.54 0.48 -0.46
N LEU A 56 -1.16 0.13 -1.69
CA LEU A 56 -1.43 0.93 -2.90
C LEU A 56 -2.88 0.87 -3.35
N LEU A 57 -3.63 -0.15 -2.94
CA LEU A 57 -5.05 -0.25 -3.25
C LEU A 57 -5.88 0.70 -2.37
N ILE A 58 -5.28 1.31 -1.35
CA ILE A 58 -5.95 2.26 -0.47
C ILE A 58 -5.91 3.65 -1.12
N PRO A 59 -7.06 4.20 -1.56
CA PRO A 59 -7.10 5.41 -2.38
C PRO A 59 -6.78 6.72 -1.63
N ILE A 60 -6.58 6.65 -0.30
CA ILE A 60 -6.38 7.83 0.58
C ILE A 60 -4.92 8.30 0.57
N GLN A 61 -4.01 7.58 -0.07
CA GLN A 61 -2.58 7.89 -0.07
C GLN A 61 -2.21 8.54 -1.41
N GLY A 62 -1.72 9.79 -1.39
CA GLY A 62 -1.35 10.56 -2.60
C GLY A 62 -0.36 9.85 -3.53
N SER A 63 0.94 10.16 -3.45
CA SER A 63 1.96 9.44 -4.22
C SER A 63 2.29 8.10 -3.54
N GLY A 64 1.38 7.13 -3.65
CA GLY A 64 1.53 5.80 -3.05
C GLY A 64 2.86 5.13 -3.45
N GLY A 65 3.32 5.33 -4.69
CA GLY A 65 4.62 4.80 -5.16
C GLY A 65 5.83 5.36 -4.42
N ILE A 66 5.87 6.67 -4.13
CA ILE A 66 6.99 7.28 -3.40
C ILE A 66 6.97 6.85 -1.94
N ASN A 67 5.82 6.95 -1.29
CA ASN A 67 5.70 6.64 0.14
C ASN A 67 6.06 5.18 0.42
N MET A 68 5.51 4.26 -0.37
CA MET A 68 5.79 2.84 -0.19
C MET A 68 7.23 2.47 -0.60
N ALA A 69 7.84 3.20 -1.53
CA ALA A 69 9.26 3.03 -1.85
C ALA A 69 10.16 3.42 -0.67
N VAL A 70 9.89 4.55 -0.03
CA VAL A 70 10.62 5.01 1.17
C VAL A 70 10.41 4.04 2.32
N ILE A 71 9.17 3.71 2.64
CA ILE A 71 8.83 2.78 3.74
C ILE A 71 9.48 1.42 3.49
N GLY A 72 9.36 0.87 2.29
CA GLY A 72 9.98 -0.42 1.96
C GLY A 72 11.51 -0.42 2.13
N ARG A 73 12.18 0.69 1.81
CA ARG A 73 13.63 0.82 2.02
C ARG A 73 14.00 1.00 3.49
N ILE A 74 13.20 1.73 4.27
CA ILE A 74 13.38 1.82 5.74
C ILE A 74 13.19 0.44 6.38
N LEU A 75 12.28 -0.39 5.87
CA LEU A 75 12.09 -1.77 6.33
C LEU A 75 13.22 -2.73 5.86
N GLY A 76 14.26 -2.22 5.20
CA GLY A 76 15.39 -3.03 4.74
C GLY A 76 15.06 -3.95 3.55
N LEU A 77 13.94 -3.73 2.85
CA LEU A 77 13.52 -4.60 1.75
C LEU A 77 14.36 -4.36 0.50
N ARG A 78 14.46 -5.41 -0.33
CA ARG A 78 15.18 -5.36 -1.61
C ARG A 78 14.45 -4.46 -2.61
N ALA A 79 15.22 -3.75 -3.42
CA ALA A 79 14.72 -2.81 -4.40
C ALA A 79 13.73 -3.42 -5.41
N ASP A 80 14.07 -4.61 -5.92
CA ASP A 80 13.24 -5.39 -6.85
C ASP A 80 11.88 -5.78 -6.24
N HIS A 81 11.85 -6.14 -4.95
CA HIS A 81 10.62 -6.50 -4.25
C HIS A 81 9.69 -5.30 -4.09
N ILE A 82 10.25 -4.15 -3.73
CA ILE A 82 9.51 -2.90 -3.58
C ILE A 82 8.94 -2.45 -4.93
N VAL A 83 9.79 -2.36 -5.95
CA VAL A 83 9.38 -1.85 -7.27
C VAL A 83 8.39 -2.79 -7.94
N SER A 84 8.56 -4.11 -7.85
CA SER A 84 7.60 -5.06 -8.43
C SER A 84 6.24 -4.99 -7.73
N ALA A 85 6.19 -4.87 -6.40
CA ALA A 85 4.94 -4.68 -5.67
C ALA A 85 4.24 -3.38 -6.07
N ILE A 86 5.01 -2.29 -6.23
CA ILE A 86 4.46 -1.00 -6.63
C ILE A 86 3.92 -1.04 -8.06
N VAL A 87 4.67 -1.59 -9.00
CA VAL A 87 4.22 -1.73 -10.39
C VAL A 87 2.96 -2.59 -10.47
N ALA A 88 2.93 -3.73 -9.78
CA ALA A 88 1.75 -4.60 -9.76
C ALA A 88 0.54 -3.91 -9.11
N GLY A 89 0.73 -3.24 -7.98
CA GLY A 89 -0.33 -2.53 -7.26
C GLY A 89 -0.89 -1.37 -8.07
N SER A 90 -0.02 -0.50 -8.61
CA SER A 90 -0.41 0.62 -9.45
C SER A 90 -1.09 0.18 -10.75
N LEU A 91 -0.67 -0.94 -11.35
CA LEU A 91 -1.37 -1.49 -12.52
C LEU A 91 -2.75 -2.03 -12.14
N THR A 92 -2.84 -2.76 -11.03
CA THR A 92 -4.10 -3.34 -10.56
C THR A 92 -5.12 -2.25 -10.24
N ILE A 93 -4.75 -1.22 -9.47
CA ILE A 93 -5.67 -0.13 -9.12
C ILE A 93 -6.08 0.67 -10.36
N ALA A 94 -5.17 0.87 -11.32
CA ALA A 94 -5.50 1.54 -12.57
C ALA A 94 -6.50 0.74 -13.41
N LEU A 95 -6.32 -0.59 -13.52
CA LEU A 95 -7.25 -1.46 -14.23
C LEU A 95 -8.62 -1.51 -13.57
N ILE A 96 -8.67 -1.66 -12.23
CA ILE A 96 -9.93 -1.64 -11.48
C ILE A 96 -10.64 -0.31 -11.70
N THR A 97 -9.93 0.81 -11.58
CA THR A 97 -10.51 2.15 -11.76
C THR A 97 -11.03 2.34 -13.18
N ALA A 98 -10.26 1.94 -14.20
CA ALA A 98 -10.67 2.03 -15.60
C ALA A 98 -11.91 1.17 -15.88
N PHE A 99 -11.95 -0.06 -15.36
CA PHE A 99 -13.09 -0.95 -15.51
C PHE A 99 -14.36 -0.39 -14.82
N MET A 100 -14.24 0.06 -13.57
CA MET A 100 -15.34 0.69 -12.83
C MET A 100 -15.86 1.95 -13.54
N ALA A 101 -14.95 2.78 -14.06
CA ALA A 101 -15.32 3.97 -14.82
C ALA A 101 -16.03 3.62 -16.13
N SER A 102 -15.56 2.61 -16.86
CA SER A 102 -16.20 2.14 -18.09
C SER A 102 -17.61 1.62 -17.82
N VAL A 103 -17.78 0.75 -16.82
CA VAL A 103 -19.09 0.22 -16.43
C VAL A 103 -20.01 1.35 -15.99
N GLY A 104 -19.51 2.27 -15.16
CA GLY A 104 -20.27 3.43 -14.71
C GLY A 104 -20.73 4.32 -15.87
N MET A 105 -19.86 4.61 -16.83
CA MET A 105 -20.22 5.41 -18.01
C MET A 105 -21.25 4.70 -18.89
N SER A 106 -21.11 3.40 -19.13
CA SER A 106 -22.08 2.62 -19.89
C SER A 106 -23.47 2.65 -19.23
N LEU A 107 -23.53 2.42 -17.91
CA LEU A 107 -24.80 2.47 -17.17
C LEU A 107 -25.41 3.88 -17.17
N LEU A 108 -24.58 4.92 -17.06
CA LEU A 108 -25.04 6.32 -17.10
C LEU A 108 -25.67 6.68 -18.45
N GLN A 109 -25.12 6.15 -19.56
CA GLN A 109 -25.66 6.34 -20.90
C GLN A 109 -26.97 5.59 -21.13
N GLU A 110 -27.15 4.42 -20.51
CA GLU A 110 -28.40 3.64 -20.59
C GLU A 110 -29.51 4.23 -19.71
N SER A 111 -29.21 4.50 -18.45
CA SER A 111 -30.18 5.01 -17.48
C SER A 111 -29.49 5.58 -16.23
N LEU A 112 -29.87 6.80 -15.88
CA LEU A 112 -29.42 7.42 -14.62
C LEU A 112 -29.79 6.56 -13.40
N VAL A 113 -30.93 5.87 -13.41
CA VAL A 113 -31.36 5.00 -12.31
C VAL A 113 -30.42 3.80 -12.16
N ALA A 114 -30.01 3.17 -13.27
CA ALA A 114 -29.09 2.04 -13.23
C ALA A 114 -27.71 2.45 -12.70
N PHE A 115 -27.23 3.63 -13.09
CA PHE A 115 -26.00 4.19 -12.56
C PHE A 115 -26.07 4.49 -11.05
N ILE A 116 -27.17 5.07 -10.56
CA ILE A 116 -27.38 5.33 -9.13
C ILE A 116 -27.39 4.02 -8.34
N LEU A 117 -28.12 2.99 -8.82
CA LEU A 117 -28.14 1.67 -8.17
C LEU A 117 -26.75 1.04 -8.13
N PHE A 118 -25.97 1.14 -9.21
CA PHE A 118 -24.58 0.68 -9.23
C PHE A 118 -23.71 1.39 -8.18
N LEU A 119 -23.82 2.73 -8.06
CA LEU A 119 -23.09 3.48 -7.02
C LEU A 119 -23.51 3.06 -5.61
N MET A 120 -24.80 2.83 -5.37
CA MET A 120 -25.29 2.34 -4.07
C MET A 120 -24.65 1.00 -3.71
N VAL A 121 -24.62 0.05 -4.63
CA VAL A 121 -23.98 -1.27 -4.41
C VAL A 121 -22.48 -1.12 -4.13
N VAL A 122 -21.77 -0.27 -4.87
CA VAL A 122 -20.33 -0.03 -4.63
C VAL A 122 -20.09 0.58 -3.24
N ILE A 123 -20.92 1.54 -2.82
CA ILE A 123 -20.83 2.17 -1.50
C ILE A 123 -21.13 1.15 -0.39
N GLU A 124 -22.17 0.34 -0.53
CA GLU A 124 -22.55 -0.70 0.44
C GLU A 124 -21.45 -1.74 0.60
N LEU A 125 -20.86 -2.22 -0.50
CA LEU A 125 -19.72 -3.14 -0.46
C LEU A 125 -18.50 -2.50 0.22
N GLY A 126 -18.24 -1.23 -0.06
CA GLY A 126 -17.17 -0.47 0.59
C GLY A 126 -17.39 -0.33 2.10
N LEU A 127 -18.61 -0.01 2.53
CA LEU A 127 -19.00 0.06 3.95
C LEU A 127 -18.87 -1.29 4.63
N LEU A 128 -19.34 -2.37 4.00
CA LEU A 128 -19.20 -3.72 4.53
C LEU A 128 -17.73 -4.10 4.72
N ALA A 129 -16.88 -3.83 3.72
CA ALA A 129 -15.44 -4.07 3.82
C ALA A 129 -14.80 -3.27 4.96
N TYR A 130 -15.20 -2.00 5.13
CA TYR A 130 -14.73 -1.14 6.22
C TYR A 130 -15.14 -1.68 7.60
N LEU A 131 -16.40 -2.08 7.78
CA LEU A 131 -16.89 -2.65 9.04
C LEU A 131 -16.20 -3.97 9.38
N LEU A 132 -15.97 -4.83 8.38
CA LEU A 132 -15.20 -6.06 8.57
C LEU A 132 -13.75 -5.77 8.95
N TYR A 133 -13.12 -4.79 8.30
CA TYR A 133 -11.77 -4.34 8.66
C TYR A 133 -11.70 -3.81 10.09
N GLN A 134 -12.68 -2.99 10.51
CA GLN A 134 -12.76 -2.47 11.87
C GLN A 134 -12.92 -3.60 12.90
N LYS A 135 -13.82 -4.56 12.65
CA LYS A 135 -14.02 -5.70 13.53
C LYS A 135 -12.76 -6.57 13.65
N TYR A 136 -12.06 -6.78 12.54
CA TYR A 136 -10.79 -7.51 12.54
C TYR A 136 -9.73 -6.79 13.39
N GLN A 137 -9.62 -5.47 13.26
CA GLN A 137 -8.71 -4.68 14.09
C GLN A 137 -9.05 -4.84 15.57
N ILE A 138 -10.31 -4.60 15.98
CA ILE A 138 -10.73 -4.71 17.40
C ILE A 138 -10.36 -6.09 17.98
N ALA A 139 -10.67 -7.17 17.26
CA ALA A 139 -10.34 -8.54 17.70
C ALA A 139 -8.83 -8.78 17.84
N LYS A 140 -8.00 -8.10 17.03
CA LYS A 140 -6.54 -8.15 17.14
C LYS A 140 -6.06 -7.41 18.40
N TRP A 141 -6.59 -6.21 18.65
CA TRP A 141 -6.26 -5.42 19.85
C TRP A 141 -6.66 -6.14 21.15
N GLU A 142 -7.82 -6.81 21.19
CA GLU A 142 -8.26 -7.59 22.36
C GLU A 142 -7.34 -8.77 22.66
N LYS A 143 -6.81 -9.46 21.63
CA LYS A 143 -5.81 -10.52 21.81
C LYS A 143 -4.49 -9.99 22.34
N GLU A 144 -4.00 -8.88 21.80
CA GLU A 144 -2.74 -8.27 22.23
C GLU A 144 -2.80 -7.74 23.68
N LEU A 145 -3.97 -7.28 24.13
CA LEU A 145 -4.20 -6.89 25.52
C LEU A 145 -4.39 -8.09 26.46
N GLY A 146 -5.01 -9.16 25.99
CA GLY A 146 -5.19 -10.39 26.76
C GLY A 146 -3.90 -11.19 26.98
N ASP A 147 -2.96 -11.15 26.02
CA ASP A 147 -1.64 -11.79 26.14
C ASP A 147 -0.65 -10.97 26.99
N ALA A 148 -0.97 -9.72 27.31
CA ALA A 148 -0.15 -8.80 28.10
C ALA A 148 -0.57 -8.71 29.59
N ALA A 149 -1.64 -9.40 30.00
CA ALA A 149 -2.18 -9.44 31.36
C ALA A 149 -1.91 -10.79 32.03
#